data_AF-A0A167MN91-F1
#
_entry.id   AF-A0A167MN91-F1
#
_cell.length_a   1.000
_cell.length_b   1.000
_cell.length_c   1.000
_cell.angle_alpha   90.00
_cell.angle_beta   90.00
_cell.angle_gamma   90.00
#
_symmetry.space_group_name_H-M   'P 1'
#
loop_
_entity.id
_entity.type
_entity.pdbx_description
1 polymer ?
#
loop_
_entity_poly.entity_id
_entity_poly.type
_entity_poly.pdbx_seq_one_letter_code
_entity_poly.pdbx_strand_id
1 'polypeptide(L)'
;MAHSQSNPVSRLAGHGNSSLYAASEYSASEIDPKEETWEDWENDDEFNEEAKCLFCTKVFEIPEEAFGHCKEHGFDFLAVKRALDLDFYKCIRMLNYIRKQVKENPELANTKEYKLTGKETFWEDDTLLQPVLEDDALLHAFEELEIIEEEEEKAKGNPVRKFNPESVDLSFIVPTTELEHSLLQLVKHSQDKAKAVEEQFNEYKAMIRRTFFEDQGEDERNARNMADPNVLLATATGNVPWNIL
;
A
#
# COMPACT_ATOMS: atom_id res chain seq x y z
N MET A 1 -55.06 3.90 58.72
CA MET A 1 -55.77 4.10 57.44
C MET A 1 -54.68 4.36 56.41
N ALA A 2 -54.39 3.54 55.42
CA ALA A 2 -55.27 2.70 54.61
C ALA A 2 -54.72 1.27 54.43
N HIS A 3 -55.67 0.38 54.13
CA HIS A 3 -55.56 -1.05 53.87
C HIS A 3 -55.26 -1.35 52.39
N SER A 4 -54.65 -2.51 52.12
CA SER A 4 -54.94 -3.41 50.98
C SER A 4 -54.00 -4.63 51.05
N GLN A 5 -54.40 -5.78 51.61
CA GLN A 5 -55.08 -6.94 50.99
C GLN A 5 -54.37 -7.61 49.80
N SER A 6 -53.73 -8.75 50.09
CA SER A 6 -53.52 -9.96 49.25
C SER A 6 -54.85 -10.77 49.16
N ASN A 7 -55.19 -11.69 48.24
CA ASN A 7 -54.47 -12.65 47.37
C ASN A 7 -55.51 -13.29 46.36
N PRO A 8 -55.30 -14.42 45.63
CA PRO A 8 -55.39 -14.49 44.16
C PRO A 8 -56.28 -15.63 43.58
N VAL A 9 -55.93 -16.10 42.36
CA VAL A 9 -56.31 -17.35 41.62
C VAL A 9 -57.43 -17.16 40.59
N SER A 10 -57.18 -17.32 39.28
CA SER A 10 -57.19 -18.63 38.61
C SER A 10 -56.57 -18.61 37.21
N ARG A 11 -55.79 -19.66 36.91
CA ARG A 11 -55.24 -20.02 35.59
C ARG A 11 -56.16 -20.99 34.85
N LEU A 12 -55.87 -21.13 33.54
CA LEU A 12 -56.28 -22.14 32.54
C LEU A 12 -57.40 -21.64 31.61
N ALA A 13 -57.41 -21.92 30.31
CA ALA A 13 -56.47 -22.39 29.31
C ALA A 13 -57.27 -22.38 28.00
N GLY A 14 -56.64 -22.17 26.84
CA GLY A 14 -57.19 -22.72 25.60
C GLY A 14 -57.26 -21.81 24.39
N HIS A 15 -56.50 -22.23 23.38
CA HIS A 15 -56.85 -22.20 21.96
C HIS A 15 -56.69 -20.88 21.21
N GLY A 16 -55.53 -20.78 20.56
CA GLY A 16 -55.49 -20.67 19.10
C GLY A 16 -56.05 -19.39 18.49
N ASN A 17 -55.29 -18.31 18.58
CA ASN A 17 -55.35 -17.23 17.59
C ASN A 17 -54.04 -17.30 16.80
N SER A 18 -54.08 -17.91 15.62
CA SER A 18 -54.38 -17.23 14.35
C SER A 18 -53.35 -16.13 14.06
N SER A 19 -52.32 -16.56 13.34
CA SER A 19 -51.55 -15.78 12.35
C SER A 19 -51.54 -14.25 12.57
N LEU A 20 -50.71 -13.79 13.50
CA LEU A 20 -50.19 -12.42 13.49
C LEU A 20 -48.78 -12.43 12.90
N TYR A 21 -48.64 -13.01 11.71
CA TYR A 21 -47.61 -12.58 10.77
C TYR A 21 -48.37 -11.77 9.74
N ALA A 22 -48.38 -10.46 9.92
CA ALA A 22 -48.63 -9.57 8.78
C ALA A 22 -47.59 -9.96 7.75
N ALA A 23 -48.03 -10.64 6.68
CA ALA A 23 -47.17 -10.90 5.55
C ALA A 23 -46.70 -9.53 5.08
N SER A 24 -45.41 -9.23 5.24
CA SER A 24 -44.82 -8.09 4.57
C SER A 24 -45.04 -8.34 3.09
N GLU A 25 -45.97 -7.61 2.49
CA GLU A 25 -46.06 -7.52 1.04
C GLU A 25 -44.74 -6.94 0.57
N TYR A 26 -43.84 -7.82 0.15
CA TYR A 26 -42.64 -7.45 -0.59
C TYR A 26 -43.14 -6.95 -1.94
N SER A 27 -43.43 -5.65 -2.00
CA SER A 27 -43.51 -4.96 -3.27
C SER A 27 -42.07 -4.90 -3.77
N ALA A 28 -41.75 -5.71 -4.78
CA ALA A 28 -40.51 -5.53 -5.52
C ALA A 28 -40.54 -4.09 -6.07
N SER A 29 -39.77 -3.20 -5.45
CA SER A 29 -39.51 -1.90 -6.02
C SER A 29 -38.87 -2.16 -7.38
N GLU A 30 -39.50 -1.74 -8.46
CA GLU A 30 -38.87 -1.76 -9.77
C GLU A 30 -37.59 -0.94 -9.65
N ILE A 31 -36.46 -1.63 -9.73
CA ILE A 31 -35.14 -1.02 -9.84
C ILE A 31 -35.18 -0.21 -11.13
N ASP A 32 -35.23 1.11 -11.00
CA ASP A 32 -35.02 2.03 -12.12
C ASP A 32 -33.65 1.69 -12.72
N PRO A 33 -33.53 1.37 -14.03
CA PRO A 33 -32.27 1.03 -14.68
C PRO A 33 -31.34 2.24 -14.82
N LYS A 34 -31.68 3.40 -14.25
CA LYS A 34 -30.65 4.26 -13.66
C LYS A 34 -30.12 3.61 -12.39
N GLU A 35 -29.42 2.49 -12.59
CA GLU A 35 -28.36 2.11 -11.68
C GLU A 35 -27.56 3.40 -11.40
N GLU A 36 -27.55 3.82 -10.14
CA GLU A 36 -26.40 4.52 -9.59
C GLU A 36 -25.23 3.57 -9.83
N THR A 37 -24.64 3.69 -11.01
CA THR A 37 -23.49 2.93 -11.40
C THR A 37 -22.44 3.22 -10.34
N TRP A 38 -21.80 2.16 -9.84
CA TRP A 38 -20.55 2.25 -9.10
C TRP A 38 -19.44 2.78 -10.04
N GLU A 39 -19.68 3.88 -10.74
CA GLU A 39 -18.78 4.62 -11.63
C GLU A 39 -18.74 6.11 -11.20
N ASP A 40 -19.64 6.57 -10.33
CA ASP A 40 -19.63 7.95 -9.81
C ASP A 40 -18.64 8.18 -8.64
N TRP A 41 -18.02 7.10 -8.12
CA TRP A 41 -16.95 7.20 -7.12
C TRP A 41 -15.57 7.43 -7.74
N GLU A 42 -15.42 7.30 -9.06
CA GLU A 42 -14.14 7.55 -9.75
C GLU A 42 -13.96 9.01 -10.19
N ASN A 43 -14.97 9.87 -10.00
CA ASN A 43 -15.01 11.19 -10.64
C ASN A 43 -14.97 12.39 -9.67
N ASP A 44 -14.87 12.16 -8.35
CA ASP A 44 -14.68 13.22 -7.34
C ASP A 44 -13.33 13.09 -6.58
N ASP A 45 -12.50 12.10 -6.94
CA ASP A 45 -11.21 11.82 -6.28
C ASP A 45 -10.04 12.53 -6.98
N GLU A 46 -10.22 13.80 -7.37
CA GLU A 46 -9.08 14.72 -7.29
C GLU A 46 -8.91 15.08 -5.81
N PHE A 47 -8.55 14.09 -4.98
CA PHE A 47 -8.01 14.26 -3.64
C PHE A 47 -6.65 14.95 -3.76
N ASN A 48 -6.66 16.17 -4.27
CA ASN A 48 -5.53 17.08 -4.16
C ASN A 48 -5.55 17.64 -2.74
N GLU A 49 -5.29 16.76 -1.77
CA GLU A 49 -5.09 17.14 -0.38
C GLU A 49 -3.87 18.07 -0.33
N GLU A 50 -4.14 19.36 -0.43
CA GLU A 50 -3.16 20.42 -0.38
C GLU A 50 -2.18 20.22 0.79
N ALA A 51 -0.92 19.90 0.50
CA ALA A 51 0.08 19.62 1.52
C ALA A 51 0.55 20.93 2.17
N LYS A 52 0.04 21.25 3.36
CA LYS A 52 0.36 22.49 4.08
C LYS A 52 1.60 22.32 4.96
N CYS A 53 2.50 23.30 4.90
CA CYS A 53 3.64 23.37 5.81
C CYS A 53 3.19 23.37 7.28
N LEU A 54 3.98 22.77 8.17
CA LEU A 54 3.70 22.75 9.61
C LEU A 54 3.81 24.13 10.27
N PHE A 55 4.63 25.04 9.71
CA PHE A 55 4.98 26.32 10.34
C PHE A 55 4.34 27.52 9.66
N CYS A 56 4.30 27.54 8.33
CA CYS A 56 3.85 28.71 7.57
C CYS A 56 2.64 28.39 6.69
N THR A 57 2.14 29.39 5.98
CA THR A 57 0.93 29.26 5.13
C THR A 57 1.22 28.72 3.74
N LYS A 58 2.44 28.23 3.46
CA LYS A 58 2.76 27.65 2.16
C LYS A 58 2.08 26.30 2.00
N VAL A 59 1.64 26.06 0.77
CA VAL A 59 0.96 24.84 0.32
C VAL A 59 1.78 24.24 -0.82
N PHE A 60 1.82 22.93 -0.88
CA PHE A 60 2.58 22.15 -1.85
C PHE A 60 1.67 21.13 -2.52
N GLU A 61 2.07 20.68 -3.71
CA GLU A 61 1.33 19.66 -4.47
C GLU A 61 1.51 18.28 -3.85
N ILE A 62 2.69 18.00 -3.27
CA ILE A 62 3.00 16.71 -2.64
C ILE A 62 3.55 16.89 -1.22
N PRO A 63 3.25 15.96 -0.28
CA PRO A 63 3.72 16.00 1.11
C PRO A 63 5.24 16.07 1.28
N GLU A 64 6.00 15.43 0.40
CA GLU A 64 7.47 15.39 0.42
C GLU A 64 8.07 16.80 0.32
N GLU A 65 7.49 17.64 -0.54
CA GLU A 65 7.91 19.03 -0.69
C GLU A 65 7.59 19.86 0.55
N ALA A 66 6.44 19.62 1.18
CA ALA A 66 6.06 20.28 2.42
C ALA A 66 6.99 19.88 3.58
N PHE A 67 7.35 18.60 3.71
CA PHE A 67 8.35 18.13 4.67
C PHE A 67 9.74 18.69 4.36
N GLY A 68 10.12 18.76 3.09
CA GLY A 68 11.36 19.41 2.64
C GLY A 68 11.40 20.89 3.02
N HIS A 69 10.29 21.61 2.84
CA HIS A 69 10.17 23.01 3.20
C HIS A 69 10.23 23.24 4.71
N CYS A 70 9.74 22.31 5.53
CA CYS A 70 9.88 22.40 7.00
C CYS A 70 11.36 22.51 7.44
N LYS A 71 12.31 22.02 6.64
CA LYS A 71 13.75 22.14 6.93
C LYS A 71 14.22 23.61 6.88
N GLU A 72 13.59 24.48 6.09
CA GLU A 72 13.86 25.92 6.10
C GLU A 72 13.48 26.58 7.44
N HIS A 73 12.54 25.97 8.16
CA HIS A 73 12.14 26.37 9.50
C HIS A 73 13.03 25.78 10.61
N GLY A 74 14.10 25.06 10.22
CA GLY A 74 14.99 24.37 11.14
C GLY A 74 14.39 23.12 11.77
N PHE A 75 13.38 22.53 11.13
CA PHE A 75 12.73 21.30 11.57
C PHE A 75 12.83 20.23 10.50
N ASP A 76 13.55 19.15 10.78
CA ASP A 76 13.62 17.97 9.93
C ASP A 76 12.85 16.82 10.59
N PHE A 77 11.69 16.49 10.03
CA PHE A 77 10.77 15.51 10.58
C PHE A 77 11.42 14.12 10.75
N LEU A 78 12.08 13.61 9.71
CA LEU A 78 12.71 12.28 9.73
C LEU A 78 13.91 12.25 10.67
N ALA A 79 14.69 13.34 10.73
CA ALA A 79 15.78 13.44 11.69
C ALA A 79 15.28 13.41 13.15
N VAL A 80 14.19 14.12 13.46
CA VAL A 80 13.61 14.14 14.80
C VAL A 80 12.97 12.79 15.14
N LYS A 81 12.21 12.20 14.22
CA LYS A 81 11.62 10.86 14.37
C LYS A 81 12.67 9.82 14.75
N ARG A 82 13.78 9.77 14.02
CA ARG A 82 14.90 8.85 14.29
C ARG A 82 15.64 9.19 15.58
N ALA A 83 15.89 10.47 15.86
CA ALA A 83 16.64 10.88 17.03
C ALA A 83 15.91 10.58 18.35
N LEU A 84 14.58 10.67 18.34
CA LEU A 84 13.73 10.46 19.51
C LEU A 84 13.05 9.08 19.52
N ASP A 85 13.31 8.24 18.52
CA ASP A 85 12.70 6.90 18.35
C ASP A 85 11.16 6.97 18.45
N LEU A 86 10.56 7.85 17.65
CA LEU A 86 9.12 8.10 17.68
C LEU A 86 8.35 6.99 16.97
N ASP A 87 7.37 6.44 17.67
CA ASP A 87 6.36 5.56 17.08
C ASP A 87 5.32 6.33 16.25
N PHE A 88 4.45 5.59 15.55
CA PHE A 88 3.39 6.14 14.70
C PHE A 88 2.53 7.19 15.43
N TYR A 89 2.05 6.88 16.62
CA TYR A 89 1.18 7.77 17.37
C TYR A 89 1.91 9.01 17.88
N LYS A 90 3.17 8.88 18.30
CA LYS A 90 4.01 10.03 18.66
C LYS A 90 4.28 10.92 17.45
N CYS A 91 4.43 10.37 16.25
CA CYS A 91 4.54 11.16 15.03
C CYS A 91 3.28 12.00 14.79
N ILE A 92 2.09 11.40 14.91
CA ILE A 92 0.81 12.12 14.82
C ILE A 92 0.73 13.24 15.87
N ARG A 93 1.02 12.91 17.14
CA ARG A 93 1.00 13.90 18.23
C ARG A 93 1.97 15.04 17.97
N MET A 94 3.16 14.76 17.44
CA MET A 94 4.15 15.79 17.09
C MET A 94 3.63 16.73 16.01
N LEU A 95 3.09 16.20 14.91
CA LEU A 95 2.57 17.01 13.80
C LEU A 95 1.42 17.90 14.27
N ASN A 96 0.45 17.33 14.99
CA ASN A 96 -0.68 18.07 15.55
C ASN A 96 -0.24 19.09 16.61
N TYR A 97 0.75 18.76 17.44
CA TYR A 97 1.30 19.68 18.43
C TYR A 97 1.90 20.92 17.75
N ILE A 98 2.74 20.73 16.74
CA ILE A 98 3.38 21.85 16.01
C ILE A 98 2.30 22.73 15.39
N ARG A 99 1.29 22.15 14.73
CA ARG A 99 0.17 22.90 14.14
C ARG A 99 -0.59 23.71 15.17
N LYS A 100 -0.87 23.12 16.34
CA LYS A 100 -1.52 23.82 17.45
C LYS A 100 -0.66 24.97 17.97
N GLN A 101 0.65 24.75 18.15
CA GLN A 101 1.58 25.77 18.60
C GLN A 101 1.69 26.95 17.64
N VAL A 102 1.72 26.70 16.34
CA VAL A 102 1.78 27.74 15.30
C VAL A 102 0.48 28.54 15.24
N LYS A 103 -0.67 27.87 15.43
CA LYS A 103 -1.98 28.54 15.52
C LYS A 103 -2.08 29.46 16.74
N GLU A 104 -1.52 29.04 17.87
CA GLU A 104 -1.51 29.82 19.11
C GLU A 104 -0.44 30.93 19.09
N ASN A 105 0.71 30.68 18.45
CA ASN A 105 1.86 31.59 18.40
C ASN A 105 2.33 31.82 16.94
N PRO A 106 1.72 32.78 16.22
CA PRO A 106 2.05 33.04 14.81
C PRO A 106 3.51 33.42 14.54
N GLU A 107 4.28 33.85 15.55
CA GLU A 107 5.72 34.09 15.40
C GLU A 107 6.53 32.85 15.00
N LEU A 108 6.02 31.65 15.31
CA LEU A 108 6.67 30.39 14.94
C LEU A 108 6.72 30.19 13.42
N ALA A 109 5.85 30.86 12.65
CA ALA A 109 5.85 30.78 11.20
C ALA A 109 7.15 31.28 10.54
N ASN A 110 7.92 32.13 11.24
CA ASN A 110 9.20 32.66 10.74
C ASN A 110 10.41 32.10 11.49
N THR A 111 10.21 31.05 12.30
CA THR A 111 11.29 30.39 13.04
C THR A 111 12.26 29.71 12.07
N LYS A 112 13.55 29.74 12.42
CA LYS A 112 14.65 29.06 11.69
C LYS A 112 15.31 27.95 12.50
N GLU A 113 14.87 27.76 13.74
CA GLU A 113 15.39 26.74 14.64
C GLU A 113 14.23 26.24 15.51
N TYR A 114 13.81 24.99 15.32
CA TYR A 114 12.78 24.36 16.12
C TYR A 114 13.29 22.99 16.60
N LYS A 115 13.33 22.79 17.92
CA LYS A 115 13.92 21.58 18.52
C LYS A 115 12.94 20.97 19.50
N LEU A 116 12.82 19.64 19.42
CA LEU A 116 12.10 18.81 20.37
C LEU A 116 13.12 17.95 21.13
N THR A 117 12.90 17.80 22.44
CA THR A 117 13.84 17.20 23.38
C THR A 117 13.41 15.79 23.79
N GLY A 118 12.19 15.37 23.46
CA GLY A 118 11.60 14.08 23.86
C GLY A 118 11.12 14.02 25.32
N LYS A 119 11.17 15.15 26.04
CA LYS A 119 10.77 15.27 27.46
C LYS A 119 9.46 16.02 27.65
N GLU A 120 8.87 16.47 26.56
CA GLU A 120 7.65 17.24 26.55
C GLU A 120 6.47 16.38 27.01
N THR A 121 5.53 16.96 27.74
CA THR A 121 4.40 16.19 28.29
C THR A 121 3.38 15.81 27.21
N PHE A 122 3.43 16.46 26.04
CA PHE A 122 2.46 16.25 24.98
C PHE A 122 2.61 14.89 24.27
N TRP A 123 3.73 14.18 24.46
CA TRP A 123 3.96 12.86 23.86
C TRP A 123 2.93 11.80 24.30
N GLU A 124 2.28 12.02 25.44
CA GLU A 124 1.25 11.16 26.03
C GLU A 124 -0.15 11.80 25.99
N ASP A 125 -0.31 12.96 25.33
CA ASP A 125 -1.60 13.65 25.24
C ASP A 125 -2.44 13.08 24.09
N ASP A 126 -3.46 12.32 24.43
CA ASP A 126 -4.37 11.70 23.47
C ASP A 126 -5.25 12.73 22.74
N THR A 127 -5.39 13.95 23.24
CA THR A 127 -6.11 15.00 22.51
C THR A 127 -5.41 15.40 21.21
N LEU A 128 -4.10 15.13 21.11
CA LEU A 128 -3.29 15.37 19.92
C LEU A 128 -3.35 14.21 18.90
N LEU A 129 -4.08 13.14 19.19
CA LEU A 129 -4.38 12.12 18.19
C LEU A 129 -5.49 12.55 17.24
N GLN A 130 -6.29 13.55 17.64
CA GLN A 130 -7.25 14.16 16.75
C GLN A 130 -6.54 15.14 15.80
N PRO A 131 -6.74 15.01 14.47
CA PRO A 131 -6.19 15.95 13.50
C PRO A 131 -6.59 17.40 13.81
N VAL A 132 -5.61 18.30 13.80
CA VAL A 132 -5.84 19.75 13.98
C VAL A 132 -6.38 20.38 12.69
N LEU A 133 -6.07 19.76 11.55
CA LEU A 133 -6.60 20.06 10.22
C LEU A 133 -7.38 18.83 9.73
N GLU A 134 -8.52 19.04 9.08
CA GLU A 134 -9.41 17.97 8.62
C GLU A 134 -8.76 17.11 7.52
N ASP A 135 -8.25 17.76 6.47
CA ASP A 135 -7.58 17.10 5.33
C ASP A 135 -6.05 17.28 5.42
N ASP A 136 -5.45 16.61 6.41
CA ASP A 136 -4.02 16.73 6.67
C ASP A 136 -3.19 15.72 5.87
N ALA A 137 -2.80 16.10 4.65
CA ALA A 137 -1.93 15.30 3.80
C ALA A 137 -0.65 14.80 4.49
N LEU A 138 -0.09 15.56 5.44
CA LEU A 138 1.13 15.17 6.15
C LEU A 138 0.89 14.04 7.16
N LEU A 139 -0.31 13.93 7.73
CA LEU A 139 -0.69 12.81 8.61
C LEU A 139 -0.88 11.51 7.83
N HIS A 140 -1.19 11.60 6.53
CA HIS A 140 -1.38 10.42 5.68
C HIS A 140 -0.08 9.94 5.02
N ALA A 141 0.87 10.85 4.74
CA ALA A 141 2.07 10.52 3.95
C ALA A 141 3.36 10.30 4.75
N PHE A 142 3.39 10.56 6.05
CA PHE A 142 4.67 10.54 6.80
C PHE A 142 5.34 9.16 6.91
N GLU A 143 4.57 8.06 6.81
CA GLU A 143 5.14 6.71 6.78
C GLU A 143 5.79 6.41 5.43
N GLU A 144 5.16 6.80 4.33
CA GLU A 144 5.70 6.64 2.97
C GLU A 144 6.98 7.45 2.77
N LEU A 145 7.04 8.66 3.33
CA LEU A 145 8.24 9.50 3.36
C LEU A 145 9.48 8.76 3.90
N GLU A 146 9.32 7.92 4.93
CA GLU A 146 10.42 7.15 5.50
C GLU A 146 10.93 6.06 4.54
N ILE A 147 10.02 5.41 3.82
CA ILE A 147 10.34 4.39 2.82
C ILE A 147 11.11 5.02 1.66
N ILE A 148 10.62 6.16 1.15
CA ILE A 148 11.25 6.89 0.05
C ILE A 148 12.68 7.30 0.43
N GLU A 149 12.89 7.87 1.62
CA GLU A 149 14.25 8.28 2.04
C GLU A 149 15.19 7.06 2.18
N GLU A 150 14.69 5.93 2.67
CA GLU A 150 15.48 4.68 2.72
C GLU A 150 15.86 4.15 1.34
N GLU A 151 14.96 4.22 0.36
CA GLU A 151 15.20 3.82 -1.02
C GLU A 151 16.21 4.74 -1.70
N GLU A 152 16.10 6.06 -1.47
CA GLU A 152 17.07 7.03 -1.95
C GLU A 152 18.46 6.81 -1.34
N GLU A 153 18.55 6.53 -0.05
CA GLU A 153 19.82 6.22 0.63
C GLU A 153 20.43 4.90 0.11
N LYS A 154 19.60 3.90 -0.21
CA LYS A 154 20.05 2.66 -0.89
C LYS A 154 20.58 2.97 -2.30
N ALA A 155 19.95 3.89 -3.03
CA ALA A 155 20.40 4.30 -4.36
C ALA A 155 21.68 5.15 -4.34
N LYS A 156 21.91 5.95 -3.28
CA LYS A 156 23.09 6.84 -3.12
C LYS A 156 24.35 6.14 -2.61
N GLY A 157 24.31 4.84 -2.32
CA GLY A 157 25.49 3.97 -2.28
C GLY A 157 26.56 4.33 -1.23
N ASN A 158 26.16 4.70 -0.01
CA ASN A 158 27.12 4.77 1.09
C ASN A 158 27.37 3.34 1.61
N PRO A 159 28.62 2.81 1.60
CA PRO A 159 28.89 1.43 1.98
C PRO A 159 28.93 1.31 3.50
N VAL A 160 27.78 1.49 4.15
CA VAL A 160 27.55 0.72 5.38
C VAL A 160 27.55 -0.73 4.89
N ARG A 161 28.48 -1.54 5.39
CA ARG A 161 28.42 -3.00 5.23
C ARG A 161 27.15 -3.51 5.92
N LYS A 162 26.00 -3.26 5.32
CA LYS A 162 24.76 -3.94 5.61
C LYS A 162 25.03 -5.39 5.21
N PHE A 163 24.95 -6.29 6.18
CA PHE A 163 25.00 -7.72 5.93
C PHE A 163 23.91 -8.02 4.90
N ASN A 164 24.30 -8.27 3.66
CA ASN A 164 23.36 -8.69 2.63
C ASN A 164 23.24 -10.23 2.75
N PRO A 165 22.13 -10.76 3.29
CA PRO A 165 21.97 -12.20 3.44
C PRO A 165 21.91 -12.94 2.11
N GLU A 166 21.66 -12.25 0.98
CA GLU A 166 21.58 -12.87 -0.35
C GLU A 166 22.94 -13.19 -0.97
N SER A 167 24.04 -12.59 -0.50
CA SER A 167 25.38 -12.77 -1.08
C SER A 167 26.37 -13.50 -0.17
N VAL A 168 25.91 -14.03 0.97
CA VAL A 168 26.78 -14.82 1.84
C VAL A 168 27.00 -16.19 1.21
N ASP A 169 28.14 -16.35 0.56
CA ASP A 169 28.57 -17.65 0.08
C ASP A 169 28.89 -18.57 1.27
N LEU A 170 27.90 -19.40 1.62
CA LEU A 170 27.92 -20.34 2.72
C LEU A 170 29.07 -21.35 2.63
N SER A 171 29.70 -21.50 1.46
CA SER A 171 30.82 -22.43 1.27
C SER A 171 32.11 -22.00 1.97
N PHE A 172 32.27 -20.70 2.26
CA PHE A 172 33.45 -20.15 2.95
C PHE A 172 33.32 -20.15 4.47
N ILE A 173 32.15 -20.47 5.02
CA ILE A 173 31.92 -20.47 6.47
C ILE A 173 32.37 -21.82 7.03
N VAL A 174 33.43 -21.80 7.84
CA VAL A 174 33.89 -22.98 8.59
C VAL A 174 33.36 -22.86 10.02
N PRO A 175 32.35 -23.65 10.41
CA PRO A 175 31.82 -23.61 11.77
C PRO A 175 32.88 -24.08 12.77
N THR A 176 32.97 -23.39 13.89
CA THR A 176 33.86 -23.69 15.01
C THR A 176 33.13 -24.27 16.22
N THR A 177 31.79 -24.13 16.27
CA THR A 177 30.94 -24.63 17.35
C THR A 177 29.76 -25.48 16.85
N GLU A 178 29.21 -26.34 17.70
CA GLU A 178 28.03 -27.18 17.37
C GLU A 178 26.78 -26.35 17.03
N LEU A 179 26.62 -25.18 17.67
CA LEU A 179 25.53 -24.26 17.39
C LEU A 179 25.68 -23.65 15.98
N GLU A 180 26.90 -23.25 15.60
CA GLU A 180 27.18 -22.73 14.26
C GLU A 180 26.91 -23.79 13.16
N HIS A 181 27.21 -25.06 13.42
CA HIS A 181 26.84 -26.15 12.52
C HIS A 181 25.31 -26.26 12.34
N SER A 182 24.57 -26.20 13.44
CA SER A 182 23.10 -26.29 13.42
C SER A 182 22.47 -25.11 12.68
N LEU A 183 22.99 -23.89 12.90
CA LEU A 183 22.55 -22.67 12.22
C LEU A 183 22.86 -22.74 10.72
N LEU A 184 24.06 -23.18 10.33
CA LEU A 184 24.44 -23.32 8.92
C LEU A 184 23.53 -24.34 8.20
N GLN A 185 23.22 -25.45 8.85
CA GLN A 185 22.30 -26.45 8.31
C GLN A 185 20.88 -25.90 8.14
N LEU A 186 20.38 -25.14 9.11
CA LEU A 186 19.07 -24.50 9.04
C LEU A 186 18.99 -23.48 7.89
N VAL A 187 20.02 -22.65 7.75
CA VAL A 187 20.12 -21.65 6.67
C VAL A 187 20.14 -22.34 5.32
N LYS A 188 20.97 -23.38 5.15
CA LYS A 188 21.02 -24.16 3.90
C LYS A 188 19.67 -24.78 3.55
N HIS A 189 19.01 -25.41 4.51
CA HIS A 189 17.67 -25.99 4.32
C HIS A 189 16.61 -24.95 3.95
N SER A 190 16.66 -23.77 4.57
CA SER A 190 15.79 -22.65 4.22
C SER A 190 16.02 -22.18 2.79
N GLN A 191 17.28 -22.08 2.36
CA GLN A 191 17.64 -21.65 1.01
C GLN A 191 17.23 -22.66 -0.06
N ASP A 192 17.40 -23.95 0.20
CA ASP A 192 16.97 -25.02 -0.71
C ASP A 192 15.45 -25.03 -0.88
N LYS A 193 14.68 -24.79 0.21
CA LYS A 193 13.23 -24.62 0.14
C LYS A 193 12.80 -23.41 -0.67
N ALA A 194 13.48 -22.28 -0.51
CA ALA A 194 13.17 -21.07 -1.27
C ALA A 194 13.37 -21.30 -2.78
N LYS A 195 14.50 -21.93 -3.17
CA LYS A 195 14.77 -22.31 -4.56
C LYS A 195 13.71 -23.25 -5.11
N ALA A 196 13.31 -24.27 -4.34
CA ALA A 196 12.27 -25.21 -4.78
C ALA A 196 10.92 -24.51 -5.03
N VAL A 197 10.52 -23.57 -4.17
CA VAL A 197 9.29 -22.78 -4.36
C VAL A 197 9.40 -21.87 -5.58
N GLU A 198 10.56 -21.25 -5.80
CA GLU A 198 10.81 -20.40 -6.96
C GLU A 198 10.75 -21.20 -8.27
N GLU A 199 11.31 -22.40 -8.30
CA GLU A 199 11.19 -23.34 -9.43
C GLU A 199 9.74 -23.72 -9.67
N GLN A 200 9.00 -24.11 -8.63
CA GLN A 200 7.56 -24.43 -8.74
C GLN A 200 6.73 -23.24 -9.26
N PHE A 201 7.04 -22.02 -8.81
CA PHE A 201 6.38 -20.81 -9.27
C PHE A 201 6.68 -20.53 -10.75
N ASN A 202 7.92 -20.71 -11.19
CA ASN A 202 8.33 -20.53 -12.58
C ASN A 202 7.67 -21.58 -13.49
N GLU A 203 7.57 -22.83 -13.03
CA GLU A 203 6.84 -23.89 -13.73
C GLU A 203 5.35 -23.54 -13.86
N TYR A 204 4.71 -23.10 -12.78
CA TYR A 204 3.32 -22.67 -12.78
C TYR A 204 3.09 -21.50 -13.74
N LYS A 205 3.96 -20.49 -13.71
CA LYS A 205 3.94 -19.34 -14.62
C LYS A 205 4.07 -19.78 -16.08
N ALA A 206 4.96 -20.73 -16.37
CA ALA A 206 5.13 -21.28 -17.72
C ALA A 206 3.89 -22.08 -18.18
N MET A 207 3.29 -22.84 -17.27
CA MET A 207 2.05 -23.57 -17.53
C MET A 207 0.90 -22.61 -17.86
N ILE A 208 0.68 -21.57 -17.05
CA ILE A 208 -0.33 -20.53 -17.31
C ILE A 208 -0.09 -19.86 -18.66
N ARG A 209 1.16 -19.48 -18.93
CA ARG A 209 1.52 -18.84 -20.20
C ARG A 209 1.11 -19.72 -21.38
N ARG A 210 1.39 -21.02 -21.31
CA ARG A 210 1.01 -21.99 -22.34
C ARG A 210 -0.51 -22.16 -22.46
N THR A 211 -1.23 -22.26 -21.35
CA THR A 211 -2.68 -22.52 -21.39
C THR A 211 -3.52 -21.31 -21.79
N PHE A 212 -3.09 -20.10 -21.45
CA PHE A 212 -3.90 -18.89 -21.65
C PHE A 212 -3.39 -17.97 -22.76
N PHE A 213 -2.09 -17.95 -23.05
CA PHE A 213 -1.51 -16.96 -23.97
C PHE A 213 -1.00 -17.55 -25.28
N GLU A 214 -0.61 -18.84 -25.34
CA GLU A 214 -0.16 -19.45 -26.60
C GLU A 214 -1.32 -19.79 -27.56
N ASP A 215 -2.55 -20.01 -27.07
CA ASP A 215 -3.74 -20.29 -27.89
C ASP A 215 -4.28 -19.04 -28.63
N GLN A 216 -3.99 -17.83 -28.14
CA GLN A 216 -4.41 -16.57 -28.80
C GLN A 216 -3.40 -16.07 -29.84
N GLY A 217 -2.24 -16.72 -29.98
CA GLY A 217 -1.14 -16.27 -30.84
C GLY A 217 -0.97 -17.06 -32.15
N GLU A 218 -1.77 -18.09 -32.40
CA GLU A 218 -1.72 -18.86 -33.66
C GLU A 218 -2.66 -18.31 -34.73
N ASP A 219 -3.78 -17.66 -34.35
CA ASP A 219 -4.72 -17.07 -35.31
C ASP A 219 -4.16 -15.83 -36.03
N GLU A 220 -3.36 -15.00 -35.36
CA GLU A 220 -2.82 -13.77 -35.99
C GLU A 220 -1.63 -14.02 -36.92
N ARG A 221 -0.87 -15.10 -36.73
CA ARG A 221 0.29 -15.44 -37.57
C ARG A 221 -0.11 -16.18 -38.85
N ASN A 222 -1.15 -16.99 -38.80
CA ASN A 222 -1.67 -17.66 -40.00
C ASN A 222 -2.42 -16.69 -40.94
N ALA A 223 -3.09 -15.66 -40.39
CA ALA A 223 -3.76 -14.63 -41.17
C ALA A 223 -2.79 -13.73 -41.96
N ARG A 224 -1.59 -13.43 -41.41
CA ARG A 224 -0.57 -12.61 -42.10
C ARG A 224 0.14 -13.35 -43.24
N ASN A 225 0.29 -14.67 -43.16
CA ASN A 225 0.95 -15.45 -44.21
C ASN A 225 0.05 -15.78 -45.43
N MET A 226 -1.26 -15.55 -45.36
CA MET A 226 -2.17 -15.69 -46.51
C MET A 226 -2.41 -14.39 -47.29
N ALA A 227 -1.86 -13.27 -46.82
CA ALA A 227 -2.11 -11.93 -47.37
C ALA A 227 -0.95 -11.35 -48.18
N ASP A 228 0.00 -12.18 -48.64
CA ASP A 228 1.13 -11.73 -49.44
C ASP A 228 0.92 -12.08 -50.94
N PRO A 229 0.64 -11.11 -51.82
CA PRO A 229 0.29 -11.38 -53.23
C PRO A 229 1.50 -11.65 -54.13
N ASN A 230 2.64 -12.10 -53.61
CA ASN A 230 3.87 -12.25 -54.39
C ASN A 230 4.41 -13.69 -54.49
N VAL A 231 3.53 -14.68 -54.53
CA VAL A 231 3.86 -16.06 -54.93
C VAL A 231 3.31 -16.36 -56.32
N LEU A 232 3.78 -15.62 -57.33
CA LEU A 232 3.65 -16.01 -58.74
C LEU A 232 4.91 -15.57 -59.49
N LEU A 233 6.01 -16.29 -59.34
CA LEU A 233 7.10 -16.38 -60.33
C LEU A 233 8.21 -17.30 -59.81
N ALA A 234 8.08 -18.62 -60.03
CA ALA A 234 9.24 -19.52 -60.21
C ALA A 234 8.82 -20.97 -60.49
N THR A 235 8.27 -21.24 -61.67
CA THR A 235 8.40 -22.59 -62.27
C THR A 235 8.72 -22.45 -63.76
N ALA A 236 9.99 -22.20 -64.08
CA ALA A 236 10.55 -22.52 -65.38
C ALA A 236 12.09 -22.42 -65.32
N THR A 237 12.74 -23.45 -64.80
CA THR A 237 14.17 -23.69 -65.04
C THR A 237 14.34 -24.16 -66.49
N GLY A 238 14.84 -23.28 -67.35
CA GLY A 238 15.17 -23.55 -68.75
C GLY A 238 16.60 -23.11 -69.06
N ASN A 239 17.46 -24.11 -69.18
CA ASN A 239 18.91 -24.08 -69.38
C ASN A 239 19.34 -23.52 -70.75
N VAL A 240 20.29 -22.58 -70.82
CA VAL A 240 21.21 -22.44 -71.99
C VAL A 240 22.52 -21.70 -71.61
N PRO A 241 23.70 -22.19 -72.04
CA PRO A 241 25.00 -21.64 -71.66
C PRO A 241 25.52 -20.63 -72.69
N TRP A 242 26.15 -19.55 -72.22
CA TRP A 242 26.89 -18.64 -73.12
C TRP A 242 28.36 -19.06 -73.18
N ASN A 243 28.72 -19.63 -74.33
CA ASN A 243 30.09 -19.87 -74.76
C ASN A 243 30.45 -18.77 -75.79
N ILE A 244 31.45 -17.95 -75.43
CA ILE A 244 32.57 -17.42 -76.23
C ILE A 244 32.32 -16.93 -77.68
N LEU A 245 32.80 -15.69 -77.90
CA LEU A 245 33.10 -14.90 -79.12
C LEU A 245 32.00 -13.97 -79.67
#